data_AF-A0A9X2UPH6-F1
#
_entry.id   AF-A0A9X2UPH6-F1
#
_cell.length_a   1.000
_cell.length_b   1.000
_cell.length_c   1.000
_cell.angle_alpha   90.00
_cell.angle_beta   90.00
_cell.angle_gamma   90.00
#
_symmetry.space_group_name_H-M   'P 1'
#
loop_
_entity.id
_entity.type
_entity.pdbx_description
1 polymer ?
#
loop_
_entity_poly.entity_id
_entity_poly.type
_entity_poly.pdbx_seq_one_letter_code
_entity_poly.pdbx_strand_id
1 'polypeptide(L)' 'MVLELAVGASCDYIVTYNKKDFPGVEKFDVELVTAKELLRKIGELS' A
#
# COMPACT_ATOMS: atom_id res chain seq x y z
N MET A 1 11.10 -8.93 2.90
CA MET A 1 9.62 -8.98 3.02
C MET A 1 8.99 -7.88 2.16
N VAL A 2 7.71 -7.95 1.77
CA VAL A 2 7.08 -6.96 0.86
C VAL A 2 7.15 -5.52 1.43
N LEU A 3 6.92 -5.35 2.73
CA LEU A 3 7.01 -4.05 3.40
C LEU A 3 8.41 -3.44 3.29
N GLU A 4 9.46 -4.21 3.59
CA GLU A 4 10.85 -3.74 3.52
C GLU A 4 11.23 -3.30 2.10
N LEU A 5 10.75 -4.02 1.08
CA LEU A 5 10.98 -3.65 -0.31
C LEU A 5 10.28 -2.33 -0.65
N ALA A 6 9.02 -2.16 -0.26
CA ALA A 6 8.27 -0.93 -0.54
C ALA A 6 8.91 0.29 0.14
N VAL A 7 9.34 0.15 1.39
CA VAL A 7 10.07 1.20 2.12
C VAL A 7 11.42 1.50 1.46
N GLY A 8 12.21 0.47 1.14
CA GLY A 8 13.52 0.63 0.52
C GLY A 8 13.48 1.20 -0.90
N ALA A 9 12.35 1.03 -1.60
CA ALA A 9 12.10 1.59 -2.93
C ALA A 9 11.33 2.92 -2.89
N SER A 10 11.03 3.46 -1.70
CA SER A 10 10.24 4.69 -1.52
C SER A 10 8.90 4.66 -2.27
N CYS A 11 8.19 3.54 -2.19
CA CYS A 11 6.86 3.42 -2.78
C CYS A 11 5.80 4.11 -1.92
N ASP A 12 4.86 4.80 -2.56
CA ASP A 12 3.71 5.41 -1.86
C ASP A 12 2.70 4.37 -1.36
N TYR A 13 2.58 3.24 -2.07
CA TYR A 13 1.50 2.27 -1.87
C TYR A 13 1.98 0.82 -1.87
N ILE A 14 1.38 0.00 -1.00
CA ILE A 14 1.33 -1.46 -1.18
C ILE A 14 -0.12 -1.83 -1.53
N VAL A 15 -0.31 -2.43 -2.70
CA VAL A 15 -1.62 -2.92 -3.14
C VAL A 15 -1.85 -4.33 -2.60
N THR A 16 -2.77 -4.50 -1.66
CA THR A 16 -3.07 -5.80 -1.03
C THR A 16 -4.51 -5.88 -0.51
N TYR A 17 -5.07 -7.09 -0.50
CA TYR A 17 -6.32 -7.41 0.21
C TYR A 17 -6.06 -7.93 1.63
N ASN A 18 -4.83 -8.32 1.96
CA ASN A 18 -4.46 -8.88 3.25
C ASN A 18 -3.83 -7.80 4.15
N LYS A 19 -4.52 -6.69 4.40
CA LYS A 19 -3.96 -5.57 5.20
C LYS A 19 -3.47 -6.00 6.59
N LYS A 20 -4.11 -7.02 7.18
CA LYS A 20 -3.74 -7.61 8.47
C LYS A 20 -2.34 -8.27 8.49
N ASP A 21 -1.78 -8.61 7.33
CA ASP A 21 -0.47 -9.25 7.22
C ASP A 21 0.69 -8.24 7.34
N PHE A 22 0.38 -6.95 7.49
CA PHE A 22 1.33 -5.84 7.54
C PHE A 22 1.24 -5.06 8.86
N PRO A 23 1.46 -5.69 10.02
CA PRO A 23 1.56 -4.97 11.28
C PRO A 23 2.82 -4.07 11.28
N GLY A 24 2.73 -2.85 11.81
CA GLY A 24 3.86 -1.92 11.84
C GLY A 24 3.99 -1.03 10.62
N VAL A 25 3.14 -1.22 9.59
CA VAL A 25 3.12 -0.35 8.40
C VAL A 25 2.84 1.10 8.76
N GLU A 26 2.09 1.35 9.84
CA GLU A 26 1.73 2.68 10.34
C GLU A 26 2.93 3.54 10.79
N LYS A 27 4.12 2.95 10.87
CA LYS A 27 5.38 3.63 11.21
C LYS A 27 6.15 4.12 9.99
N PHE A 28 5.68 3.80 8.78
CA PHE A 28 6.35 4.13 7.52
C PHE A 28 5.43 4.97 6.64
N ASP A 29 6.02 5.71 5.71
CA ASP A 29 5.30 6.52 4.72
C ASP A 29 4.80 5.66 3.54
N VAL A 30 4.16 4.53 3.85
CA VAL A 30 3.61 3.60 2.85
C VAL A 30 2.16 3.29 3.19
N GLU A 31 1.23 3.57 2.28
CA GLU A 31 -0.20 3.32 2.49
C GLU A 31 -0.61 1.94 1.97
N LEU A 32 -1.36 1.19 2.78
CA LEU A 32 -1.99 -0.07 2.33
C LEU A 32 -3.32 0.20 1.63
N VAL A 33 -3.38 -0.11 0.35
CA VAL A 33 -4.58 0.07 -0.48
C VAL A 33 -5.02 -1.25 -1.10
N THR A 34 -6.30 -1.43 -1.32
CA THR A 34 -6.80 -2.45 -2.25
C THR A 34 -6.67 -1.97 -3.69
N ALA A 35 -6.77 -2.87 -4.67
CA ALA A 35 -6.77 -2.47 -6.08
C ALA A 35 -7.87 -1.44 -6.38
N LYS A 36 -9.06 -1.61 -5.78
CA LYS A 36 -10.18 -0.66 -5.92
C LYS A 36 -9.87 0.72 -5.36
N GLU A 37 -9.24 0.77 -4.18
CA GLU A 37 -8.84 2.04 -3.55
C GLU A 37 -7.76 2.74 -4.38
N LEU A 38 -6.79 2.00 -4.93
CA LEU A 38 -5.78 2.57 -5.82
C LEU A 38 -6.41 3.17 -7.08
N LEU A 39 -7.26 2.41 -7.79
CA LEU A 39 -7.92 2.88 -9.01
C LEU A 39 -8.74 4.16 -8.78
N ARG A 40 -9.39 4.28 -7.61
CA ARG A 40 -10.08 5.51 -7.20
C ARG A 40 -9.12 6.67 -6.93
N LYS A 41 -8.00 6.41 -6.25
CA LYS A 41 -6.98 7.44 -5.96
C LYS A 41 -6.34 7.99 -7.23
N ILE A 42 -6.09 7.15 -8.24
CA ILE A 42 -5.49 7.57 -9.52
C ILE A 42 -6.51 8.09 -10.54
N GLY A 43 -7.80 8.07 -10.23
CA GLY A 43 -8.87 8.61 -11.09
C GLY A 43 -9.39 7.67 -12.18
N GLU A 44 -8.95 6.40 -12.19
CA GLU A 44 -9.36 5.40 -13.19
C GLU A 44 -10.68 4.69 -12.83
N LEU A 45 -11.19 4.89 -11.62
CA LEU A 45 -12.47 4.33 -11.17
C LEU A 45 -13.25 5.35 -10.33
N SER A 46 -14.52 5.58 -10.66
CA SER A 46 -15.46 6.44 -9.91
C SER A 46 -16.16 5.72 -8.75
#